data_AF-A0A819NWI6-F1
#
_entry.id   AF-A0A819NWI6-F1
#
_cell.length_a   1.000
_cell.length_b   1.000
_cell.length_c   1.000
_cell.angle_alpha   90.00
_cell.angle_beta   90.00
_cell.angle_gamma   90.00
#
_symmetry.space_group_name_H-M   'P 1'
#
loop_
_entity.id
_entity.type
_entity.pdbx_description
1 polymer ?
#
loop_
_entity_poly.entity_id
_entity_poly.type
_entity_poly.pdbx_seq_one_letter_code
_entity_poly.pdbx_strand_id
1 'polypeptide(L)'
;MTSQCSTSVDTNYHGSQFVRDWLLKFTNGKLDVKFDAIFPALINGLKYEGRKEPENIVKDIISALTSTKDESCKMKEETRMKKLQDCCIKLYTKQCYLFRIVNTALRDDDRTKLDTLGPYCYLVYNCIGRHTNDHHLLEIPHRNKSHLMTVYRGDYAPRKIIEEYREAVGRKEKYFKWLPFVSTSADRLIAEEFALNVLYIIEVERYLSMDQYTDLENNTYFESEQEILLKPGTRFRVTKAEFDNIFGRQIIYIKIIPS
;
A
#
# COMPACT_ATOMS: atom_id res chain seq x y z
N MET A 1 -22.01 1.54 -28.77
CA MET A 1 -21.73 2.95 -28.40
C MET A 1 -21.17 2.96 -26.99
N THR A 2 -19.84 2.86 -26.87
CA THR A 2 -19.12 2.86 -25.61
C THR A 2 -18.88 4.30 -25.19
N SER A 3 -19.54 4.69 -24.10
CA SER A 3 -19.37 5.99 -23.45
C SER A 3 -17.93 6.12 -22.94
N GLN A 4 -17.12 6.93 -23.63
CA GLN A 4 -15.90 7.49 -23.08
C GLN A 4 -16.30 8.57 -22.07
N CYS A 5 -16.29 8.23 -20.78
CA CYS A 5 -16.36 9.23 -19.73
C CYS A 5 -14.93 9.73 -19.45
N SER A 6 -14.53 10.74 -20.23
CA SER A 6 -13.43 11.62 -19.89
C SER A 6 -13.91 12.57 -18.80
N THR A 7 -13.36 12.44 -17.60
CA THR A 7 -13.35 13.52 -16.61
C THR A 7 -11.96 13.58 -16.00
N SER A 8 -11.11 14.39 -16.64
CA SER A 8 -9.88 14.93 -16.08
C SER A 8 -10.24 15.90 -14.95
N VAL A 9 -10.21 15.38 -13.73
CA VAL A 9 -9.76 16.15 -12.57
C VAL A 9 -8.63 15.31 -12.01
N ASP A 10 -7.39 15.72 -12.30
CA ASP A 10 -6.19 15.07 -11.79
C ASP A 10 -6.16 15.20 -10.27
N THR A 11 -6.79 14.24 -9.60
CA THR A 11 -6.60 14.04 -8.17
C THR A 11 -5.30 13.25 -7.99
N ASN A 12 -4.47 13.61 -7.01
CA ASN A 12 -3.21 12.94 -6.63
C ASN A 12 -3.35 11.45 -6.20
N TYR A 13 -4.48 10.81 -6.48
CA TYR A 13 -4.81 9.42 -6.15
C TYR A 13 -4.63 8.47 -7.36
N HIS A 14 -3.62 8.73 -8.19
CA HIS A 14 -3.26 7.85 -9.31
C HIS A 14 -2.87 6.46 -8.77
N GLY A 15 -3.82 5.53 -8.76
CA GLY A 15 -3.56 4.16 -8.28
C GLY A 15 -4.79 3.49 -7.72
N SER A 16 -5.51 4.13 -6.80
CA SER A 16 -6.63 3.51 -6.08
C SER A 16 -7.96 4.19 -6.34
N GLN A 17 -8.77 3.61 -7.23
CA GLN A 17 -10.13 4.09 -7.47
C GLN A 17 -10.98 3.98 -6.19
N PHE A 18 -10.74 2.96 -5.36
CA PHE A 18 -11.41 2.79 -4.07
C PHE A 18 -11.21 3.99 -3.14
N VAL A 19 -9.95 4.42 -2.94
CA VAL A 19 -9.63 5.58 -2.07
C VAL A 19 -10.19 6.87 -2.65
N ARG A 20 -10.05 7.07 -3.96
CA ARG A 20 -10.57 8.27 -4.64
C ARG A 20 -12.09 8.39 -4.51
N ASP A 21 -12.81 7.29 -4.78
CA ASP A 21 -14.27 7.30 -4.77
C ASP A 21 -14.80 7.47 -3.34
N TRP A 22 -14.15 6.85 -2.34
CA TRP A 22 -14.45 7.13 -0.93
C TRP A 22 -14.23 8.60 -0.59
N LEU A 23 -13.10 9.19 -0.98
CA LEU A 23 -12.77 10.59 -0.67
C LEU A 23 -13.80 11.55 -1.27
N LEU A 24 -14.19 11.34 -2.54
CA LEU A 24 -15.21 12.15 -3.21
C LEU A 24 -16.56 12.05 -2.49
N LYS A 25 -16.98 10.82 -2.14
CA LYS A 25 -18.21 10.58 -1.40
C LYS A 25 -18.18 11.21 0.00
N PHE A 26 -17.09 11.00 0.73
CA PHE A 26 -16.95 11.43 2.13
C PHE A 26 -16.89 12.97 2.26
N THR A 27 -16.24 13.64 1.30
CA THR A 27 -16.06 15.10 1.34
C THR A 27 -17.10 15.88 0.53
N ASN A 28 -18.07 15.19 -0.09
CA ASN A 28 -18.99 15.76 -1.07
C ASN A 28 -18.23 16.56 -2.16
N GLY A 29 -17.10 16.02 -2.62
CA GLY A 29 -16.24 16.61 -3.65
C GLY A 29 -15.27 17.71 -3.20
N LYS A 30 -15.22 18.09 -1.91
CA LYS A 30 -14.33 19.16 -1.42
C LYS A 30 -12.86 18.73 -1.27
N LEU A 31 -12.58 17.43 -1.20
CA LEU A 31 -11.24 16.83 -1.07
C LEU A 31 -10.44 17.26 0.18
N ASP A 32 -11.05 17.93 1.15
CA ASP A 32 -10.47 18.25 2.46
C ASP A 32 -11.07 17.35 3.54
N VAL A 33 -10.21 16.65 4.28
CA VAL A 33 -10.61 15.68 5.30
C VAL A 33 -10.09 16.13 6.66
N LYS A 34 -11.04 16.49 7.54
CA LYS A 34 -10.76 16.91 8.91
C LYS A 34 -10.59 15.74 9.85
N PHE A 35 -9.71 15.86 10.84
CA PHE A 35 -9.48 14.80 11.83
C PHE A 35 -10.77 14.38 12.52
N ASP A 36 -11.54 15.36 13.01
CA ASP A 36 -12.74 15.11 13.81
C ASP A 36 -13.89 14.51 12.98
N ALA A 37 -13.85 14.64 11.66
CA ALA A 37 -14.77 13.98 10.74
C ALA A 37 -14.35 12.54 10.44
N ILE A 38 -13.06 12.28 10.13
CA ILE A 38 -12.61 10.96 9.72
C ILE A 38 -12.50 9.98 10.90
N PHE A 39 -12.11 10.45 12.08
CA PHE A 39 -11.84 9.58 13.22
C PHE A 39 -13.06 8.73 13.66
N PRO A 40 -14.27 9.30 13.83
CA PRO A 40 -15.45 8.50 14.15
C PRO A 40 -15.81 7.49 13.04
N ALA A 41 -15.69 7.89 11.77
CA ALA A 41 -15.94 7.02 10.63
C ALA A 41 -14.98 5.82 10.61
N LEU A 42 -13.70 6.08 10.88
CA LEU A 42 -12.67 5.05 11.02
C LEU A 42 -13.03 4.05 12.14
N ILE A 43 -13.30 4.53 13.35
CA ILE A 43 -13.61 3.68 14.51
C ILE A 43 -14.82 2.78 14.24
N ASN A 44 -15.90 3.36 13.69
CA ASN A 44 -17.13 2.62 13.40
C ASN A 44 -16.92 1.57 12.29
N GLY A 45 -16.20 1.94 11.23
CA GLY A 45 -15.87 1.05 10.14
C GLY A 45 -15.05 -0.16 10.59
N LEU A 46 -13.98 0.07 11.37
CA LEU A 46 -13.14 -1.01 11.87
C LEU A 46 -13.89 -1.93 12.84
N LYS A 47 -14.73 -1.40 13.74
CA LYS A 47 -15.59 -2.23 14.61
C LYS A 47 -16.54 -3.10 13.80
N TYR A 48 -17.17 -2.54 12.78
CA TYR A 48 -18.11 -3.27 11.93
C TYR A 48 -17.41 -4.42 11.20
N GLU A 49 -16.26 -4.16 10.59
CA GLU A 49 -15.51 -5.18 9.85
C GLU A 49 -14.89 -6.25 10.77
N GLY A 50 -14.48 -5.86 11.97
CA GLY A 50 -13.95 -6.76 13.01
C GLY A 50 -15.00 -7.56 13.79
N ARG A 51 -16.30 -7.46 13.49
CA ARG A 51 -17.38 -8.10 14.28
C ARG A 51 -17.31 -9.63 14.39
N LYS A 52 -16.55 -10.28 13.51
CA LYS A 52 -16.32 -11.74 13.53
C LYS A 52 -15.00 -12.15 14.19
N GLU A 53 -14.19 -11.16 14.57
CA GLU A 53 -12.88 -11.38 15.17
C GLU A 53 -13.00 -11.44 16.70
N PRO A 54 -12.04 -12.05 17.40
CA PRO A 54 -11.97 -12.01 18.85
C PRO A 54 -12.07 -10.58 19.39
N GLU A 55 -12.93 -10.39 20.40
CA GLU A 55 -13.25 -9.06 20.93
C GLU A 55 -12.01 -8.32 21.44
N ASN A 56 -11.04 -9.03 22.02
CA ASN A 56 -9.78 -8.45 22.47
C ASN A 56 -8.96 -7.85 21.33
N ILE A 57 -8.90 -8.50 20.15
CA ILE A 57 -8.17 -7.97 18.98
C ILE A 57 -8.80 -6.65 18.52
N VAL A 58 -10.13 -6.59 18.46
CA VAL A 58 -10.85 -5.36 18.07
C VAL A 58 -10.65 -4.28 19.13
N LYS A 59 -10.76 -4.60 20.43
CA LYS A 59 -10.52 -3.66 21.53
C LYS A 59 -9.10 -3.08 21.49
N ASP A 60 -8.09 -3.90 21.24
CA ASP A 60 -6.69 -3.46 21.13
C ASP A 60 -6.50 -2.41 20.01
N ILE A 61 -7.07 -2.68 18.83
CA ILE A 61 -7.01 -1.75 17.68
C ILE A 61 -7.68 -0.42 18.02
N ILE A 62 -8.90 -0.46 18.57
CA ILE A 62 -9.66 0.73 18.93
C ILE A 62 -8.96 1.51 20.05
N SER A 63 -8.35 0.82 21.01
CA SER A 63 -7.58 1.43 22.09
C SER A 63 -6.38 2.18 21.52
N ALA A 64 -5.59 1.57 20.62
CA ALA A 64 -4.42 2.21 20.01
C ALA A 64 -4.79 3.51 19.26
N LEU A 65 -5.90 3.49 18.50
CA LEU A 65 -6.40 4.67 17.80
C LEU A 65 -6.90 5.75 18.77
N THR A 66 -7.59 5.35 19.84
CA THR A 66 -8.11 6.28 20.85
C THR A 66 -6.98 6.94 21.63
N SER A 67 -5.98 6.17 22.07
CA SER A 67 -4.76 6.72 22.70
C SER A 67 -4.07 7.72 21.78
N THR A 68 -3.94 7.41 20.48
CA THR A 68 -3.37 8.33 19.48
C THR A 68 -4.16 9.64 19.37
N LYS A 69 -5.49 9.58 19.40
CA LYS A 69 -6.35 10.77 19.42
C LYS A 69 -6.13 11.59 20.70
N ASP A 70 -6.10 10.94 21.85
CA ASP A 70 -6.00 11.61 23.15
C ASP A 70 -4.63 12.29 23.32
N GLU A 71 -3.55 11.62 22.94
CA GLU A 71 -2.19 12.18 22.94
C GLU A 71 -2.00 13.35 21.97
N SER A 72 -2.82 13.43 20.92
CA SER A 72 -2.72 14.46 19.90
C SER A 72 -3.75 15.59 20.07
N CYS A 73 -4.62 15.54 21.08
CA CYS A 73 -5.77 16.46 21.20
C CYS A 73 -5.40 17.96 21.24
N LYS A 74 -4.21 18.32 21.74
CA LYS A 74 -3.71 19.70 21.82
C LYS A 74 -2.80 20.10 20.64
N MET A 75 -2.58 19.20 19.68
CA MET A 75 -1.70 19.43 18.54
C MET A 75 -2.46 20.10 17.39
N LYS A 76 -1.71 20.71 16.46
CA LYS A 76 -2.26 21.22 15.20
C LYS A 76 -2.91 20.07 14.39
N GLU A 77 -3.94 20.39 13.62
CA GLU A 77 -4.70 19.40 12.83
C GLU A 77 -3.81 18.52 11.95
N GLU A 78 -2.84 19.11 11.25
CA GLU A 78 -1.88 18.37 10.41
C GLU A 78 -1.08 17.34 11.21
N THR A 79 -0.59 17.73 12.40
CA THR A 79 0.16 16.83 13.29
C THR A 79 -0.73 15.72 13.84
N ARG A 80 -1.99 16.03 14.18
CA ARG A 80 -3.00 15.04 14.60
C ARG A 80 -3.23 14.00 13.50
N MET A 81 -3.44 14.48 12.27
CA MET A 81 -3.67 13.64 11.11
C MET A 81 -2.45 12.73 10.84
N LYS A 82 -1.23 13.30 10.88
CA LYS A 82 0.02 12.54 10.73
C LYS A 82 0.14 11.42 11.77
N LYS A 83 -0.07 11.72 13.05
CA LYS A 83 -0.04 10.68 14.10
C LYS A 83 -1.09 9.58 13.88
N LEU A 84 -2.30 9.93 13.47
CA LEU A 84 -3.35 8.95 13.17
C LEU A 84 -2.95 8.04 12.01
N GLN A 85 -2.32 8.61 11.00
CA GLN A 85 -1.79 7.92 9.83
C GLN A 85 -0.66 6.96 10.21
N ASP A 86 0.31 7.41 11.01
CA ASP A 86 1.41 6.59 11.55
C ASP A 86 0.85 5.42 12.41
N CYS A 87 -0.20 5.66 13.18
CA CYS A 87 -0.91 4.60 13.91
C CYS A 87 -1.58 3.59 12.97
N CYS A 88 -2.26 4.06 11.91
CA CYS A 88 -2.96 3.19 10.97
C CYS A 88 -2.00 2.29 10.19
N ILE A 89 -0.86 2.82 9.74
CA ILE A 89 0.16 2.03 9.04
C ILE A 89 0.79 1.00 9.99
N LYS A 90 1.09 1.37 11.23
CA LYS A 90 1.58 0.42 12.23
C LYS A 90 0.57 -0.69 12.48
N LEU A 91 -0.72 -0.36 12.60
CA LEU A 91 -1.79 -1.36 12.72
C LEU A 91 -1.95 -2.23 11.48
N TYR A 92 -1.60 -1.73 10.29
CA TYR A 92 -1.66 -2.48 9.04
C TYR A 92 -0.64 -3.62 9.03
N THR A 93 0.55 -3.41 9.61
CA THR A 93 1.58 -4.45 9.71
C THR A 93 1.37 -5.40 10.87
N LYS A 94 0.48 -5.08 11.82
CA LYS A 94 0.12 -6.00 12.91
C LYS A 94 -0.50 -7.27 12.33
N GLN A 95 -0.12 -8.43 12.85
CA GLN A 95 -0.73 -9.73 12.53
C GLN A 95 -2.18 -9.80 13.06
N CYS A 96 -3.09 -9.14 12.35
CA CYS A 96 -4.50 -9.03 12.68
C CYS A 96 -5.34 -9.03 11.39
N TYR A 97 -6.65 -8.90 11.54
CA TYR A 97 -7.58 -8.99 10.42
C TYR A 97 -7.45 -7.85 9.40
N LEU A 98 -6.92 -6.68 9.80
CA LEU A 98 -6.90 -5.46 9.00
C LEU A 98 -6.20 -5.66 7.65
N PHE A 99 -4.97 -6.17 7.66
CA PHE A 99 -4.21 -6.48 6.44
C PHE A 99 -5.03 -7.34 5.46
N ARG A 100 -5.64 -8.42 5.99
CA ARG A 100 -6.42 -9.37 5.19
C ARG A 100 -7.65 -8.73 4.57
N ILE A 101 -8.47 -8.05 5.36
CA ILE A 101 -9.74 -7.50 4.87
C ILE A 101 -9.55 -6.31 3.94
N VAL A 102 -8.53 -5.47 4.19
CA VAL A 102 -8.21 -4.31 3.36
C VAL A 102 -7.69 -4.78 2.00
N ASN A 103 -6.73 -5.71 1.99
CA ASN A 103 -6.18 -6.19 0.73
C ASN A 103 -7.19 -7.02 -0.05
N THR A 104 -8.10 -7.74 0.61
CA THR A 104 -9.20 -8.43 -0.08
C THR A 104 -10.15 -7.42 -0.72
N ALA A 105 -10.59 -6.40 0.04
CA ALA A 105 -11.51 -5.38 -0.47
C ALA A 105 -10.93 -4.62 -1.67
N LEU A 106 -9.64 -4.26 -1.62
CA LEU A 106 -8.96 -3.56 -2.71
C LEU A 106 -8.72 -4.48 -3.92
N ARG A 107 -8.34 -5.75 -3.70
CA ARG A 107 -8.10 -6.71 -4.77
C ARG A 107 -9.36 -7.04 -5.55
N ASP A 108 -10.47 -7.21 -4.84
CA ASP A 108 -11.74 -7.63 -5.43
C ASP A 108 -12.64 -6.43 -5.82
N ASP A 109 -12.12 -5.20 -5.63
CA ASP A 109 -12.86 -3.95 -5.81
C ASP A 109 -14.21 -3.93 -5.08
N ASP A 110 -14.25 -4.46 -3.85
CA ASP A 110 -15.47 -4.64 -3.06
C ASP A 110 -16.02 -3.29 -2.56
N ARG A 111 -16.86 -2.68 -3.41
CA ARG A 111 -17.51 -1.39 -3.13
C ARG A 111 -18.47 -1.42 -1.94
N THR A 112 -18.89 -2.61 -1.48
CA THR A 112 -19.75 -2.71 -0.28
C THR A 112 -19.00 -2.30 0.99
N LYS A 113 -17.66 -2.33 0.97
CA LYS A 113 -16.78 -1.93 2.08
C LYS A 113 -16.28 -0.49 1.97
N LEU A 114 -16.76 0.28 0.99
CA LEU A 114 -16.28 1.64 0.74
C LEU A 114 -16.46 2.52 1.99
N ASP A 115 -17.61 2.44 2.65
CA ASP A 115 -17.92 3.29 3.81
C ASP A 115 -17.22 2.82 5.10
N THR A 116 -16.88 1.54 5.19
CA THR A 116 -16.30 0.94 6.41
C THR A 116 -14.77 0.92 6.37
N LEU A 117 -14.17 0.61 5.22
CA LEU A 117 -12.72 0.55 5.05
C LEU A 117 -12.13 1.77 4.36
N GLY A 118 -12.93 2.58 3.67
CA GLY A 118 -12.48 3.80 3.01
C GLY A 118 -11.64 4.74 3.90
N PRO A 119 -12.08 5.08 5.14
CA PRO A 119 -11.30 5.94 6.03
C PRO A 119 -9.91 5.36 6.33
N TYR A 120 -9.84 4.05 6.58
CA TYR A 120 -8.59 3.37 6.89
C TYR A 120 -7.67 3.32 5.66
N CYS A 121 -8.19 2.89 4.50
CA CYS A 121 -7.45 2.86 3.24
C CYS A 121 -6.91 4.26 2.87
N TYR A 122 -7.69 5.31 3.07
CA TYR A 122 -7.25 6.69 2.85
C TYR A 122 -6.09 7.09 3.76
N LEU A 123 -6.16 6.77 5.06
CA LEU A 123 -5.12 7.11 6.01
C LEU A 123 -3.81 6.39 5.65
N VAL A 124 -3.85 5.08 5.41
CA VAL A 124 -2.67 4.29 4.99
C VAL A 124 -2.13 4.77 3.64
N TYR A 125 -3.00 5.03 2.65
CA TYR A 125 -2.61 5.54 1.34
C TYR A 125 -1.82 6.84 1.45
N ASN A 126 -2.29 7.76 2.30
CA ASN A 126 -1.66 9.06 2.47
C ASN A 126 -0.35 9.00 3.25
N CYS A 127 -0.07 7.95 4.03
CA CYS A 127 1.25 7.73 4.62
C CYS A 127 2.33 7.54 3.56
N ILE A 128 1.97 6.93 2.43
CA ILE A 128 2.93 6.47 1.45
C ILE A 128 3.44 7.66 0.62
N GLY A 129 4.77 7.79 0.54
CA GLY A 129 5.47 8.90 -0.12
C GLY A 129 5.66 10.16 0.71
N ARG A 130 5.43 10.13 2.04
CA ARG A 130 5.65 11.28 2.92
C ARG A 130 7.09 11.59 3.26
N HIS A 131 7.95 10.57 3.23
CA HIS A 131 9.35 10.71 3.62
C HIS A 131 10.19 11.47 2.56
N THR A 132 9.56 12.06 1.54
CA THR A 132 10.21 12.88 0.51
C THR A 132 10.78 14.20 1.02
N ASN A 133 10.34 14.67 2.19
CA ASN A 133 10.72 15.99 2.71
C ASN A 133 11.95 15.97 3.63
N ASP A 134 12.55 14.81 3.88
CA ASP A 134 13.89 14.78 4.46
C ASP A 134 14.91 15.25 3.41
N HIS A 135 15.17 16.55 3.44
CA HIS A 135 16.06 17.29 2.54
C HIS A 135 17.47 16.68 2.41
N HIS A 136 17.86 15.78 3.31
CA HIS A 136 19.14 15.05 3.24
C HIS A 136 19.27 14.14 2.01
N LEU A 137 18.17 13.72 1.37
CA LEU A 137 18.24 12.97 0.11
C LEU A 137 18.41 13.86 -1.14
N LEU A 138 18.21 15.18 -1.01
CA LEU A 138 18.29 16.14 -2.12
C LEU A 138 19.69 16.76 -2.30
N GLU A 139 20.59 16.59 -1.33
CA GLU A 139 21.94 17.17 -1.35
C GLU A 139 23.03 16.25 -1.95
N ILE A 140 22.66 15.11 -2.54
CA ILE A 140 23.64 14.26 -3.24
C ILE A 140 23.95 14.88 -4.62
N PRO A 141 25.17 15.41 -4.90
CA PRO A 141 25.47 16.21 -6.09
C PRO A 141 25.55 15.43 -7.42
N HIS A 142 25.06 14.19 -7.46
CA HIS A 142 25.19 13.27 -8.59
C HIS A 142 23.83 12.75 -9.06
N ARG A 143 22.96 13.67 -9.47
CA ARG A 143 21.60 13.44 -10.01
C ARG A 143 21.51 12.58 -11.28
N ASN A 144 22.61 12.08 -11.82
CA ASN A 144 22.62 11.37 -13.11
C ASN A 144 22.56 9.83 -13.02
N LYS A 145 22.49 9.24 -11.82
CA LYS A 145 22.22 7.81 -11.66
C LYS A 145 21.01 7.62 -10.76
N SER A 146 19.88 7.21 -11.35
CA SER A 146 18.74 6.70 -10.61
C SER A 146 19.26 5.61 -9.66
N HIS A 147 19.22 5.85 -8.35
CA HIS A 147 19.54 4.81 -7.39
C HIS A 147 18.40 3.80 -7.44
N LEU A 148 18.60 2.72 -8.19
CA LEU A 148 17.69 1.60 -8.21
C LEU A 148 17.71 0.95 -6.82
N MET A 149 16.52 0.67 -6.30
CA MET A 149 16.31 -0.15 -5.12
C MET A 149 15.75 -1.48 -5.57
N THR A 150 16.26 -2.57 -5.01
CA THR A 150 15.66 -3.89 -5.19
C THR A 150 14.94 -4.26 -3.91
N VAL A 151 13.68 -4.66 -4.05
CA VAL A 151 12.87 -5.22 -2.96
C VAL A 151 12.29 -6.56 -3.39
N TYR A 152 11.85 -7.36 -2.43
CA TYR A 152 11.46 -8.75 -2.65
C TYR A 152 10.08 -9.02 -2.07
N ARG A 153 9.33 -9.93 -2.70
CA ARG A 153 8.06 -10.40 -2.18
C ARG A 153 7.88 -11.88 -2.49
N GLY A 154 7.71 -12.68 -1.46
CA GLY A 154 7.17 -14.03 -1.60
C GLY A 154 5.64 -13.99 -1.66
N ASP A 155 5.04 -14.83 -2.50
CA ASP A 155 3.58 -14.95 -2.56
C ASP A 155 3.14 -16.31 -3.11
N TYR A 156 1.81 -16.48 -3.17
CA TYR A 156 1.15 -17.41 -4.05
C TYR A 156 0.52 -16.68 -5.25
N ALA A 157 0.83 -17.14 -6.46
CA ALA A 157 0.18 -16.69 -7.69
C ALA A 157 -0.52 -17.87 -8.39
N PRO A 158 -1.78 -17.72 -8.83
CA PRO A 158 -2.42 -18.72 -9.68
C PRO A 158 -1.60 -18.97 -10.94
N ARG A 159 -1.57 -20.23 -11.40
CA ARG A 159 -0.80 -20.65 -12.60
C ARG A 159 -1.08 -19.76 -13.81
N LYS A 160 -2.33 -19.37 -14.03
CA LYS A 160 -2.73 -18.47 -15.12
C LYS A 160 -2.00 -17.12 -15.06
N ILE A 161 -1.86 -16.52 -13.88
CA ILE A 161 -1.16 -15.24 -13.70
C ILE A 161 0.35 -15.40 -13.98
N ILE A 162 0.95 -16.50 -13.52
CA ILE A 162 2.35 -16.83 -13.81
C ILE A 162 2.58 -16.96 -15.33
N GLU A 163 1.69 -17.65 -16.03
CA GLU A 163 1.75 -17.80 -17.49
C GLU A 163 1.62 -16.44 -18.19
N GLU A 164 0.68 -15.59 -17.75
CA GLU A 164 0.50 -14.23 -18.28
C GLU A 164 1.75 -13.34 -18.08
N TYR A 165 2.46 -13.50 -16.96
CA TYR A 165 3.73 -12.81 -16.69
C TYR A 165 4.85 -13.32 -17.60
N ARG A 166 4.97 -14.64 -17.77
CA ARG A 166 5.98 -15.23 -18.67
C ARG A 166 5.80 -14.78 -20.12
N GLU A 167 4.56 -14.73 -20.59
CA GLU A 167 4.24 -14.24 -21.93
C GLU A 167 4.51 -12.74 -22.11
N ALA A 168 4.49 -11.96 -21.02
CA ALA A 168 4.72 -10.53 -21.04
C ALA A 168 6.20 -10.14 -21.09
N VAL A 169 7.13 -11.08 -20.85
CA VAL A 169 8.57 -10.81 -20.85
C VAL A 169 8.99 -10.15 -22.17
N GLY A 170 9.63 -8.98 -22.08
CA GLY A 170 10.11 -8.22 -23.24
C GLY A 170 9.07 -7.32 -23.93
N ARG A 171 7.78 -7.41 -23.57
CA ARG A 171 6.71 -6.57 -24.15
C ARG A 171 6.62 -5.22 -23.41
N LYS A 172 7.19 -4.17 -23.99
CA LYS A 172 7.31 -2.84 -23.34
C LYS A 172 5.96 -2.14 -23.13
N GLU A 173 4.97 -2.46 -23.95
CA GLU A 173 3.61 -1.92 -23.92
C GLU A 173 2.73 -2.61 -22.87
N LYS A 174 3.03 -3.87 -22.51
CA LYS A 174 2.25 -4.62 -21.52
C LYS A 174 2.72 -4.26 -20.12
N TYR A 175 1.78 -3.86 -19.27
CA TYR A 175 2.01 -3.63 -17.85
C TYR A 175 0.88 -4.26 -17.03
N PHE A 176 1.17 -4.49 -15.76
CA PHE A 176 0.24 -5.03 -14.78
C PHE A 176 0.06 -4.02 -13.64
N LYS A 177 -0.96 -4.27 -12.82
CA LYS A 177 -1.31 -3.40 -11.71
C LYS A 177 -1.63 -4.25 -10.49
N TRP A 178 -0.99 -3.95 -9.37
CA TRP A 178 -1.41 -4.49 -8.08
C TRP A 178 -2.49 -3.60 -7.50
N LEU A 179 -3.73 -4.09 -7.42
CA LEU A 179 -4.83 -3.34 -6.84
C LEU A 179 -4.73 -3.12 -5.32
N PRO A 180 -4.29 -4.09 -4.49
CA PRO A 180 -4.11 -3.87 -3.06
C PRO A 180 -2.77 -3.18 -2.75
N PHE A 181 -2.57 -2.81 -1.48
CA PHE A 181 -1.24 -2.52 -0.97
C PHE A 181 -0.35 -3.75 -1.12
N VAL A 182 0.94 -3.54 -1.38
CA VAL A 182 1.90 -4.63 -1.57
C VAL A 182 3.04 -4.48 -0.58
N SER A 183 3.04 -5.35 0.42
CA SER A 183 4.14 -5.50 1.37
C SER A 183 5.29 -6.23 0.68
N THR A 184 6.49 -5.67 0.80
CA THR A 184 7.75 -6.20 0.29
C THR A 184 8.82 -6.07 1.37
N SER A 185 9.95 -6.75 1.21
CA SER A 185 11.11 -6.61 2.10
C SER A 185 12.33 -6.16 1.30
N ALA A 186 13.20 -5.36 1.92
CA ALA A 186 14.54 -5.14 1.38
C ALA A 186 15.45 -6.38 1.53
N ASP A 187 15.13 -7.28 2.46
CA ASP A 187 15.83 -8.54 2.67
C ASP A 187 15.16 -9.67 1.86
N ARG A 188 15.95 -10.29 0.99
CA ARG A 188 15.49 -11.41 0.16
C ARG A 188 15.11 -12.62 1.01
N LEU A 189 15.88 -12.94 2.06
CA LEU A 189 15.65 -14.14 2.86
C LEU A 189 14.31 -14.09 3.56
N ILE A 190 13.94 -12.92 4.09
CA ILE A 190 12.65 -12.67 4.73
C ILE A 190 11.52 -12.87 3.71
N ALA A 191 11.64 -12.27 2.52
CA ALA A 191 10.63 -12.45 1.48
C ALA A 191 10.48 -13.92 1.02
N GLU A 192 11.55 -14.71 1.05
CA GLU A 192 11.52 -16.11 0.67
C GLU A 192 10.73 -16.99 1.65
N GLU A 193 10.61 -16.60 2.92
CA GLU A 193 9.77 -17.31 3.91
C GLU A 193 8.28 -17.29 3.53
N PHE A 194 7.86 -16.26 2.78
CA PHE A 194 6.48 -16.10 2.30
C PHE A 194 6.28 -16.64 0.87
N ALA A 195 7.32 -17.10 0.20
CA ALA A 195 7.29 -17.48 -1.20
C ALA A 195 6.77 -18.91 -1.40
N LEU A 196 5.44 -19.04 -1.53
CA LEU A 196 4.77 -20.32 -1.73
C LEU A 196 5.07 -20.94 -3.10
N ASN A 197 4.78 -20.21 -4.19
CA ASN A 197 5.10 -20.68 -5.54
C ASN A 197 5.71 -19.60 -6.45
N VAL A 198 5.86 -18.37 -5.93
CA VAL A 198 6.49 -17.27 -6.64
C VAL A 198 7.30 -16.39 -5.69
N LEU A 199 8.47 -15.98 -6.16
CA LEU A 199 9.27 -14.90 -5.60
C LEU A 199 9.35 -13.76 -6.62
N TYR A 200 8.95 -12.56 -6.22
CA TYR A 200 9.12 -11.35 -7.01
C TYR A 200 10.43 -10.66 -6.63
N ILE A 201 11.21 -10.30 -7.65
CA ILE A 201 12.38 -9.41 -7.53
C ILE A 201 12.00 -8.10 -8.18
N ILE A 202 11.89 -7.05 -7.37
CA ILE A 202 11.19 -5.81 -7.72
C ILE A 202 12.19 -4.67 -7.77
N GLU A 203 12.43 -4.12 -8.96
CA GLU A 203 13.24 -2.92 -9.14
C GLU A 203 12.37 -1.65 -9.02
N VAL A 204 12.76 -0.76 -8.11
CA VAL A 204 12.11 0.53 -7.84
C VAL A 204 13.10 1.66 -8.11
N GLU A 205 12.73 2.61 -8.98
CA GLU A 205 13.52 3.82 -9.19
C GLU A 205 13.23 4.82 -8.07
N ARG A 206 14.07 4.84 -7.02
CA ARG A 206 13.81 5.57 -5.75
C ARG A 206 13.25 6.98 -5.98
N TYR A 207 13.98 7.81 -6.73
CA TYR A 207 13.60 9.21 -6.96
C TYR A 207 12.36 9.41 -7.83
N LEU A 208 12.12 8.52 -8.80
CA LEU A 208 10.99 8.63 -9.72
C LEU A 208 9.73 7.98 -9.17
N SER A 209 9.86 7.14 -8.14
CA SER A 209 8.75 6.38 -7.55
C SER A 209 8.54 6.74 -6.07
N MET A 210 9.05 7.87 -5.59
CA MET A 210 8.97 8.24 -4.16
C MET A 210 7.52 8.35 -3.68
N ASP A 211 6.60 8.70 -4.57
CA ASP A 211 5.17 8.75 -4.28
C ASP A 211 4.50 7.37 -4.27
N GLN A 212 5.19 6.27 -4.64
CA GLN A 212 4.59 4.94 -4.78
C GLN A 212 4.95 3.98 -3.66
N TYR A 213 5.90 4.33 -2.79
CA TYR A 213 6.31 3.46 -1.70
C TYR A 213 6.63 4.24 -0.42
N THR A 214 6.71 3.50 0.69
CA THR A 214 7.23 4.00 1.95
C THR A 214 8.04 2.90 2.61
N ASP A 215 9.13 3.31 3.25
CA ASP A 215 9.87 2.46 4.17
C ASP A 215 9.12 2.45 5.51
N LEU A 216 8.95 1.26 6.10
CA LEU A 216 8.26 1.07 7.36
C LEU A 216 9.19 0.78 8.55
N GLU A 217 10.52 0.91 8.38
CA GLU A 217 11.52 0.61 9.43
C GLU A 217 11.13 1.16 10.82
N ASN A 218 10.61 2.39 10.89
CA ASN A 218 10.22 3.04 12.15
C ASN A 218 8.71 2.94 12.49
N ASN A 219 7.90 2.36 11.61
CA ASN A 219 6.43 2.39 11.67
C ASN A 219 5.80 1.00 11.47
N THR A 220 6.46 -0.05 11.97
CA THR A 220 5.98 -1.43 11.90
C THR A 220 5.97 -2.11 13.28
N TYR A 221 5.28 -3.24 13.42
CA TYR A 221 5.44 -4.16 14.54
C TYR A 221 6.63 -5.12 14.37
N PHE A 222 7.16 -5.24 13.15
CA PHE A 222 8.20 -6.19 12.79
C PHE A 222 9.43 -5.47 12.21
N GLU A 223 10.21 -4.81 13.07
CA GLU A 223 11.36 -3.99 12.65
C GLU A 223 12.40 -4.79 11.85
N SER A 224 12.53 -6.09 12.12
CA SER A 224 13.45 -6.98 11.41
C SER A 224 13.07 -7.23 9.95
N GLU A 225 11.81 -7.00 9.54
CA GLU A 225 11.33 -7.33 8.19
C GLU A 225 11.85 -6.39 7.11
N GLN A 226 12.43 -5.23 7.48
CA GLN A 226 12.85 -4.18 6.54
C GLN A 226 11.76 -3.90 5.50
N GLU A 227 10.52 -3.76 6.00
CA GLU A 227 9.32 -3.75 5.18
C GLU A 227 9.22 -2.46 4.37
N ILE A 228 8.97 -2.61 3.08
CA ILE A 228 8.65 -1.53 2.16
C ILE A 228 7.23 -1.76 1.65
N LEU A 229 6.36 -0.77 1.83
CA LEU A 229 4.97 -0.86 1.42
C LEU A 229 4.74 -0.08 0.13
N LEU A 230 4.27 -0.75 -0.92
CA LEU A 230 3.86 -0.13 -2.17
C LEU A 230 2.38 0.28 -2.14
N LYS A 231 2.06 1.40 -2.80
CA LYS A 231 0.69 1.92 -2.90
C LYS A 231 -0.25 0.94 -3.62
N PRO A 232 -1.55 0.99 -3.31
CA PRO A 232 -2.56 0.35 -4.11
C PRO A 232 -2.59 0.98 -5.50
N GLY A 233 -2.56 0.11 -6.50
CA GLY A 233 -2.54 0.46 -7.90
C GLY A 233 -1.17 0.66 -8.52
N THR A 234 -0.09 0.28 -7.82
CA THR A 234 1.27 0.29 -8.38
C THR A 234 1.32 -0.49 -9.68
N ARG A 235 1.85 0.15 -10.72
CA ARG A 235 2.01 -0.43 -12.05
C ARG A 235 3.42 -1.01 -12.19
N PHE A 236 3.55 -2.12 -12.88
CA PHE A 236 4.85 -2.75 -13.13
C PHE A 236 4.91 -3.45 -14.49
N ARG A 237 6.13 -3.67 -14.97
CA ARG A 237 6.42 -4.52 -16.14
C ARG A 237 7.21 -5.74 -15.69
N VAL A 238 6.97 -6.87 -16.35
CA VAL A 238 7.78 -8.07 -16.16
C VAL A 238 8.99 -7.98 -17.08
N THR A 239 10.19 -7.96 -16.50
CA THR A 239 11.46 -7.84 -17.24
C THR A 239 12.07 -9.20 -17.54
N LYS A 240 11.85 -10.19 -16.67
CA LYS A 240 12.39 -11.54 -16.77
C LYS A 240 11.53 -12.51 -15.95
N ALA A 241 11.47 -13.76 -16.36
CA ALA A 241 10.81 -14.83 -15.62
C ALA A 241 11.64 -16.12 -15.70
N GLU A 242 11.87 -16.77 -14.57
CA GLU A 242 12.69 -17.99 -14.45
C GLU A 242 12.00 -19.00 -13.54
N PHE A 243 12.38 -20.28 -13.68
CA PHE A 243 11.98 -21.32 -12.75
C PHE A 243 13.17 -21.75 -11.90
N ASP A 244 13.00 -21.69 -10.60
CA ASP A 244 13.97 -22.14 -9.62
C ASP A 244 13.76 -23.62 -9.35
N ASN A 245 14.62 -24.46 -9.93
CA ASN A 245 14.54 -25.91 -9.77
C ASN A 245 14.85 -26.39 -8.34
N ILE A 246 15.57 -25.59 -7.55
CA ILE A 246 15.97 -25.98 -6.19
C ILE A 246 14.74 -25.88 -5.27
N PHE A 247 14.04 -24.75 -5.35
CA PHE A 247 12.88 -24.48 -4.50
C PHE A 247 11.54 -24.80 -5.17
N GLY A 248 11.54 -25.21 -6.44
CA GLY A 248 10.33 -25.58 -7.18
C GLY A 248 9.36 -24.42 -7.41
N ARG A 249 9.87 -23.19 -7.54
CA ARG A 249 9.05 -21.95 -7.61
C ARG A 249 9.44 -21.06 -8.79
N GLN A 250 8.57 -20.13 -9.15
CA GLN A 250 8.86 -19.15 -10.19
C GLN A 250 9.59 -17.93 -9.59
N ILE A 251 10.55 -17.38 -10.31
CA ILE A 251 11.19 -16.10 -10.00
C ILE A 251 10.75 -15.11 -11.07
N ILE A 252 10.02 -14.08 -10.66
CA ILE A 252 9.49 -13.06 -11.55
C ILE A 252 10.20 -11.73 -11.26
N TYR A 253 10.97 -11.26 -12.23
CA TYR A 253 11.62 -9.95 -12.14
C TYR A 253 10.68 -8.91 -12.70
N ILE A 254 10.43 -7.87 -11.91
CA ILE A 254 9.57 -6.78 -12.30
C ILE A 254 10.26 -5.44 -12.08
N LYS A 255 9.83 -4.46 -12.88
CA LYS A 255 10.24 -3.07 -12.72
C LYS A 255 9.00 -2.21 -12.49
N ILE A 256 8.99 -1.46 -11.40
CA ILE A 256 7.92 -0.50 -11.10
C ILE A 256 7.94 0.62 -12.14
N ILE A 257 6.75 1.00 -12.60
CA ILE A 257 6.56 2.14 -13.50
C ILE A 257 6.23 3.36 -12.64
N PRO A 258 7.08 4.42 -12.66
CA PRO A 258 6.78 5.70 -12.02
C PRO A 258 5.37 6.20 -12.34
N SER A 259 4.75 6.93 -11.39
CA SER A 259 3.39 7.47 -11.54
C SER A 259 3.28 8.41 -12.72
#